data_AF-A0A520KEG8-F1
#
_entry.id   AF-A0A520KEG8-F1
#
_cell.length_a   1.000
_cell.length_b   1.000
_cell.length_c   1.000
_cell.angle_alpha   90.00
_cell.angle_beta   90.00
_cell.angle_gamma   90.00
#
_symmetry.space_group_name_H-M   'P 1'
#
loop_
_entity.id
_entity.type
_entity.pdbx_description
1 polymer ?
#
loop_
_entity_poly.entity_id
_entity_poly.type
_entity_poly.pdbx_seq_one_letter_code
_entity_poly.pdbx_strand_id
1 'polypeptide(L)'
;MYLKKEKSAGFLIFKKDNNTIKYLFLKSKGRYDVPKGVQETGESEFEAALRELREETGINEVKVIPLFKKKIEYFYRLGKDNIKKEVTYFLGETNVDDIKVSKEHDGYEWLTKEEVFSKIKYENIRRLVEDAEKFIKNLNKEDV
;
A
#
# COMPACT_ATOMS: atom_id res chain seq x y z
N MET A 1 -24.82 -19.01 -0.59
CA MET A 1 -23.46 -18.43 -0.54
C MET A 1 -23.57 -17.01 -1.06
N TYR A 2 -23.36 -15.99 -0.23
CA TYR A 2 -23.51 -14.58 -0.65
C TYR A 2 -22.16 -13.99 -1.01
N LEU A 3 -22.11 -13.23 -2.10
CA LEU A 3 -20.95 -12.43 -2.46
C LEU A 3 -21.05 -11.09 -1.72
N LYS A 4 -20.18 -10.87 -0.75
CA LYS A 4 -20.05 -9.56 -0.09
C LYS A 4 -19.03 -8.73 -0.86
N LYS A 5 -19.28 -7.42 -0.97
CA LYS A 5 -18.32 -6.47 -1.55
C LYS A 5 -17.68 -5.70 -0.41
N GLU A 6 -16.37 -5.58 -0.44
CA GLU A 6 -15.59 -4.79 0.51
C GLU A 6 -14.74 -3.78 -0.26
N LYS A 7 -14.80 -2.51 0.17
CA LYS A 7 -13.94 -1.46 -0.35
C LYS A 7 -12.91 -1.11 0.71
N SER A 8 -11.67 -1.03 0.27
CA SER A 8 -10.55 -0.62 1.08
C SER A 8 -9.75 0.45 0.37
N ALA A 9 -8.98 1.19 1.14
CA ALA A 9 -8.01 2.12 0.60
C ALA A 9 -6.72 2.08 1.41
N GLY A 10 -5.62 2.46 0.77
CA GLY A 10 -4.30 2.39 1.37
C GLY A 10 -3.27 3.23 0.65
N PHE A 11 -2.05 3.25 1.19
CA PHE A 11 -0.91 3.94 0.61
C PHE A 11 0.20 2.95 0.27
N LEU A 12 0.66 2.98 -0.98
CA LEU A 12 2.00 2.53 -1.28
C LEU A 12 2.96 3.63 -0.82
N ILE A 13 3.63 3.40 0.30
CA ILE A 13 4.63 4.32 0.83
C ILE A 13 5.98 3.98 0.25
N PHE A 14 6.71 5.01 -0.18
CA PHE A 14 8.11 4.89 -0.56
C PHE A 14 8.96 5.91 0.18
N LYS A 15 10.26 5.62 0.22
CA LYS A 15 11.30 6.55 0.64
C LYS A 15 12.48 6.48 -0.33
N LYS A 16 13.31 7.52 -0.31
CA LYS A 16 14.57 7.57 -1.06
C LYS A 16 15.72 7.42 -0.08
N ASP A 17 16.54 6.38 -0.28
CA ASP A 17 17.75 6.12 0.48
C ASP A 17 18.92 6.10 -0.50
N ASN A 18 19.77 7.13 -0.47
CA ASN A 18 20.92 7.28 -1.38
C ASN A 18 20.56 7.06 -2.86
N ASN A 19 19.55 7.79 -3.36
CA ASN A 19 18.95 7.64 -4.70
C ASN A 19 18.30 6.28 -5.02
N THR A 20 18.20 5.36 -4.06
CA THR A 20 17.48 4.10 -4.20
C THR A 20 16.07 4.24 -3.63
N ILE A 21 15.06 3.89 -4.42
CA ILE A 21 13.67 3.86 -3.94
C ILE A 21 13.43 2.55 -3.19
N LYS A 22 12.86 2.66 -1.99
CA LYS A 22 12.37 1.53 -1.20
C LYS A 22 10.91 1.73 -0.85
N TYR A 23 10.15 0.66 -0.82
CA TYR A 23 8.72 0.63 -0.55
C TYR A 23 8.43 -0.07 0.77
N LEU A 24 7.50 0.48 1.55
CA LEU A 24 7.08 -0.12 2.81
C LEU A 24 6.12 -1.28 2.55
N PHE A 25 6.46 -2.43 3.13
CA PHE A 25 5.54 -3.56 3.26
C PHE A 25 5.41 -3.97 4.71
N LEU A 26 4.18 -4.24 5.13
CA LEU A 26 3.88 -4.84 6.41
C LEU A 26 3.92 -6.36 6.28
N LYS A 27 4.28 -7.05 7.36
CA LYS A 27 4.29 -8.51 7.44
C LYS A 27 3.13 -8.97 8.31
N SER A 28 2.41 -9.98 7.82
CA SER A 28 1.39 -10.67 8.61
C SER A 28 1.36 -12.13 8.21
N LYS A 29 1.70 -13.02 9.15
CA LYS A 29 1.64 -14.48 8.97
C LYS A 29 2.42 -14.97 7.74
N GLY A 30 3.62 -14.42 7.55
CA GLY A 30 4.52 -14.77 6.45
C GLY A 30 4.12 -14.19 5.08
N ARG A 31 3.18 -13.25 5.03
CA ARG A 31 2.79 -12.52 3.81
C ARG A 31 3.17 -11.06 3.93
N TYR A 32 3.45 -10.46 2.78
CA TYR A 32 3.64 -9.02 2.65
C TYR A 32 2.33 -8.35 2.27
N ASP A 33 2.05 -7.21 2.90
CA ASP A 33 0.90 -6.38 2.63
C ASP A 33 1.31 -4.92 2.46
N VAL A 34 0.51 -4.18 1.70
CA VAL A 34 0.63 -2.73 1.59
C VAL A 34 -0.34 -2.12 2.60
N PRO A 35 0.06 -1.09 3.39
CA PRO A 35 -0.82 -0.51 4.40
C PRO A 35 -2.17 -0.08 3.82
N LYS A 36 -3.26 -0.61 4.37
CA LYS A 36 -4.63 -0.42 3.87
C LYS A 36 -5.65 -0.94 4.88
N GLY A 37 -6.86 -0.41 4.83
CA GLY A 37 -7.98 -1.02 5.52
C GLY A 37 -9.33 -0.64 4.94
N VAL A 38 -10.40 -1.03 5.63
CA VAL A 38 -11.77 -0.90 5.12
C VAL A 38 -12.18 0.57 5.14
N GLN A 39 -12.82 1.00 4.06
CA GLN A 39 -13.42 2.34 4.01
C GLN A 39 -14.63 2.38 4.94
N GLU A 40 -14.60 3.26 5.95
CA GLU A 40 -15.72 3.41 6.88
C GLU A 40 -16.87 4.23 6.28
N THR A 41 -18.02 4.19 6.94
CA THR A 41 -19.21 4.92 6.48
C THR A 41 -18.97 6.42 6.57
N GLY A 42 -19.07 7.11 5.45
CA GLY A 42 -18.88 8.56 5.36
C GLY A 42 -17.46 8.99 5.01
N GLU A 43 -16.48 8.08 5.01
CA GLU A 43 -15.12 8.38 4.55
C GLU A 43 -15.03 8.38 3.01
N SER A 44 -14.18 9.25 2.46
CA SER A 44 -13.62 9.06 1.13
C SER A 44 -12.53 7.97 1.14
N GLU A 45 -12.21 7.41 -0.04
CA GLU A 45 -11.09 6.46 -0.17
C GLU A 45 -9.77 7.07 0.34
N PHE A 46 -9.57 8.37 0.15
CA PHE A 46 -8.34 9.03 0.56
C PHE A 46 -8.24 9.23 2.08
N GLU A 47 -9.35 9.60 2.73
CA GLU A 47 -9.42 9.71 4.19
C GLU A 47 -9.18 8.35 4.84
N ALA A 48 -9.84 7.29 4.33
CA ALA A 48 -9.61 5.92 4.79
C ALA A 48 -8.13 5.53 4.65
N ALA A 49 -7.50 5.80 3.49
CA ALA A 49 -6.09 5.49 3.29
C ALA A 49 -5.17 6.22 4.28
N LEU A 50 -5.45 7.49 4.61
CA LEU A 50 -4.67 8.26 5.58
C LEU A 50 -4.84 7.76 7.01
N ARG A 51 -6.08 7.43 7.41
CA ARG A 51 -6.38 6.84 8.72
C ARG A 51 -5.63 5.51 8.89
N GLU A 52 -5.79 4.61 7.93
CA GLU A 52 -5.19 3.28 7.96
C GLU A 52 -3.66 3.33 7.92
N LEU A 53 -3.08 4.27 7.16
CA LEU A 53 -1.64 4.49 7.21
C LEU A 53 -1.18 4.83 8.63
N ARG A 54 -1.88 5.73 9.33
CA ARG A 54 -1.52 6.10 10.71
C ARG A 54 -1.72 4.93 11.67
N GLU A 55 -2.84 4.22 11.56
CA GLU A 55 -3.20 3.12 12.45
C GLU A 55 -2.26 1.92 12.30
N GLU A 56 -1.91 1.56 11.07
CA GLU A 56 -1.09 0.37 10.78
C GLU A 56 0.41 0.60 10.89
N THR A 57 0.88 1.85 10.73
CA THR A 57 2.32 2.15 10.59
C THR A 57 2.84 3.21 11.57
N GLY A 58 1.95 4.03 12.13
CA GLY A 58 2.33 5.20 12.91
C GLY A 58 2.84 6.40 12.08
N ILE A 59 2.86 6.32 10.75
CA ILE A 59 3.25 7.44 9.89
C ILE A 59 2.16 8.52 9.91
N ASN A 60 2.48 9.67 10.51
CA ASN A 60 1.59 10.84 10.53
C ASN A 60 1.91 11.87 9.45
N GLU A 61 3.17 11.90 8.99
CA GLU A 61 3.67 12.83 7.99
C GLU A 61 4.04 12.08 6.70
N VAL A 62 3.25 12.30 5.66
CA VAL A 62 3.45 11.74 4.33
C VAL A 62 3.27 12.83 3.29
N LYS A 63 4.23 12.95 2.38
CA LYS A 63 4.10 13.78 1.19
C LYS A 63 3.34 12.99 0.14
N VAL A 64 2.07 13.34 -0.03
CA VAL A 64 1.18 12.68 -0.99
C VAL A 64 1.63 13.04 -2.40
N ILE A 65 1.80 12.03 -3.25
CA ILE A 65 2.10 12.22 -4.66
C ILE A 65 0.77 12.33 -5.42
N PRO A 66 0.42 13.52 -5.95
CA PRO A 66 -0.87 13.72 -6.57
C PRO A 66 -1.01 12.90 -7.86
N LEU A 67 -2.26 12.69 -8.28
CA LEU A 67 -2.65 12.01 -9.53
C LEU A 67 -2.30 10.51 -9.62
N PHE A 68 -1.48 9.98 -8.71
CA PHE A 68 -1.27 8.54 -8.61
C PHE A 68 -2.46 7.88 -7.89
N LYS A 69 -3.17 7.00 -8.60
CA LYS A 69 -4.25 6.19 -8.05
C LYS A 69 -4.32 4.85 -8.78
N LYS A 70 -4.31 3.74 -8.04
CA LYS A 70 -4.39 2.39 -8.62
C LYS A 70 -5.40 1.54 -7.89
N LYS A 71 -6.25 0.85 -8.64
CA LYS A 71 -7.23 -0.09 -8.09
C LYS A 71 -6.76 -1.52 -8.28
N ILE A 72 -6.85 -2.30 -7.23
CA ILE A 72 -6.59 -3.75 -7.24
C ILE A 72 -7.85 -4.46 -6.76
N GLU A 73 -8.28 -5.46 -7.52
CA GLU A 73 -9.43 -6.30 -7.18
C GLU A 73 -8.96 -7.75 -6.96
N TYR A 74 -9.48 -8.39 -5.92
CA TYR A 74 -9.30 -9.82 -5.70
C TYR A 74 -10.44 -10.42 -4.87
N PHE A 75 -10.50 -11.75 -4.85
CA PHE A 75 -11.47 -12.50 -4.09
C PHE A 75 -10.78 -13.27 -2.98
N TYR A 76 -11.38 -13.29 -1.79
CA TYR A 76 -10.97 -14.19 -0.71
C TYR A 76 -12.19 -14.74 0.01
N ARG A 77 -11.97 -15.80 0.78
CA ARG A 77 -13.01 -16.48 1.52
C ARG A 77 -12.86 -16.17 3.00
N LEU A 78 -13.94 -15.73 3.63
CA LEU A 78 -14.04 -15.55 5.08
C LEU A 78 -15.13 -16.48 5.60
N GLY A 79 -14.73 -17.61 6.19
CA GLY A 79 -15.67 -18.65 6.60
C GLY A 79 -16.48 -19.22 5.43
N LYS A 80 -17.79 -18.96 5.40
CA LYS A 80 -18.70 -19.40 4.31
C LYS A 80 -18.95 -18.32 3.25
N ASP A 81 -18.47 -17.10 3.47
CA ASP A 81 -18.69 -15.98 2.58
C ASP A 81 -17.54 -15.82 1.60
N ASN A 82 -17.89 -15.51 0.35
CA ASN A 82 -16.92 -15.03 -0.64
C ASN A 82 -16.95 -13.51 -0.60
N ILE A 83 -15.78 -12.91 -0.43
CA ILE A 83 -15.61 -11.47 -0.41
C ILE A 83 -14.95 -11.05 -1.72
N LYS A 84 -15.60 -10.14 -2.44
CA LYS A 84 -15.01 -9.37 -3.54
C LYS A 84 -14.42 -8.09 -2.95
N LYS A 85 -13.10 -8.01 -2.90
CA LYS A 85 -12.38 -6.86 -2.34
C LYS A 85 -11.82 -5.98 -3.45
N GLU A 86 -12.11 -4.70 -3.37
CA GLU A 86 -11.51 -3.64 -4.18
C GLU A 86 -10.66 -2.77 -3.25
N VAL A 87 -9.38 -2.59 -3.59
CA VAL A 87 -8.47 -1.71 -2.85
C VAL A 87 -8.00 -0.58 -3.76
N THR A 88 -8.19 0.65 -3.32
CA THR A 88 -7.63 1.85 -3.96
C THR A 88 -6.34 2.24 -3.26
N TYR A 89 -5.22 2.24 -3.99
CA TYR A 89 -3.92 2.70 -3.50
C TYR A 89 -3.56 4.08 -4.02
N PHE A 90 -3.11 4.92 -3.10
CA PHE A 90 -2.43 6.19 -3.35
C PHE A 90 -0.93 6.01 -3.16
N LEU A 91 -0.14 7.01 -3.57
CA LEU A 91 1.32 7.00 -3.43
C LEU A 91 1.76 8.10 -2.47
N GLY A 92 2.66 7.77 -1.55
CA GLY A 92 3.18 8.70 -0.56
C GLY A 92 4.68 8.55 -0.38
N GLU A 93 5.37 9.67 -0.26
CA GLU A 93 6.78 9.76 0.10
C GLU A 93 6.91 10.05 1.60
N THR A 94 7.81 9.38 2.31
CA THR A 94 8.11 9.68 3.72
C THR A 94 9.61 9.56 3.99
N ASN A 95 10.07 10.27 5.02
CA ASN A 95 11.42 10.14 5.59
C ASN A 95 11.40 9.34 6.92
N VAL A 96 10.24 8.81 7.33
CA VAL A 96 10.13 7.98 8.53
C VAL A 96 10.74 6.61 8.25
N ASP A 97 11.78 6.25 9.00
CA ASP A 97 12.44 4.96 8.86
C ASP A 97 11.81 3.88 9.74
N ASP A 98 11.56 4.22 11.02
CA ASP A 98 11.05 3.28 12.01
C ASP A 98 9.51 3.26 12.01
N ILE A 99 8.96 2.08 11.72
CA ILE A 99 7.54 1.86 11.57
C ILE A 99 7.01 1.15 12.81
N LYS A 100 6.00 1.75 13.43
CA LYS A 100 5.28 1.14 14.54
C LYS A 100 4.08 0.37 14.01
N VAL A 101 4.28 -0.92 13.79
CA VAL A 101 3.21 -1.78 13.28
C VAL A 101 2.09 -1.98 14.30
N SER A 102 0.84 -2.03 13.81
CA SER A 102 -0.32 -2.38 14.63
C SER A 102 -0.32 -3.86 15.03
N LYS A 103 -1.27 -4.26 15.89
CA LYS A 103 -1.44 -5.66 16.34
C LYS A 103 -1.82 -6.63 15.21
N GLU A 104 -2.23 -6.13 14.05
CA GLU A 104 -2.61 -6.93 12.88
C GLU A 104 -1.40 -7.48 12.11
N HIS A 105 -0.22 -6.89 12.38
CA HIS A 105 1.02 -7.15 11.69
C HIS A 105 2.09 -7.62 12.67
N ASP A 106 2.97 -8.50 12.21
CA ASP A 106 4.09 -9.06 12.99
C ASP A 106 5.43 -8.38 12.68
N GLY A 107 5.46 -7.46 11.71
CA GLY A 107 6.64 -6.66 11.41
C GLY A 107 6.46 -5.84 10.12
N TYR A 108 7.56 -5.26 9.65
CA TYR A 108 7.61 -4.53 8.39
C TYR A 108 8.94 -4.76 7.68
N GLU A 109 9.02 -4.36 6.42
CA GLU A 109 10.26 -4.31 5.66
C GLU A 109 10.21 -3.21 4.60
N TRP A 110 11.34 -2.55 4.38
CA TRP A 110 11.56 -1.64 3.27
C TRP A 110 12.22 -2.40 2.13
N LEU A 111 11.53 -2.56 1.01
CA LEU A 111 11.98 -3.37 -0.12
C LEU A 111 12.24 -2.53 -1.37
N THR A 112 13.32 -2.78 -2.10
CA THR A 112 13.47 -2.26 -3.46
C THR A 112 12.52 -2.95 -4.43
N LYS A 113 12.37 -2.43 -5.66
CA LYS A 113 11.60 -3.11 -6.72
C LYS A 113 12.07 -4.55 -6.93
N GLU A 114 13.38 -4.76 -7.00
CA GLU A 114 13.98 -6.08 -7.25
C GLU A 114 13.67 -7.04 -6.10
N GLU A 115 13.72 -6.56 -4.87
CA GLU A 115 13.33 -7.34 -3.70
C GLU A 115 11.84 -7.67 -3.67
N VAL A 116 10.97 -6.73 -4.06
CA VAL A 116 9.53 -7.00 -4.23
C VAL A 116 9.31 -8.13 -5.23
N PHE A 117 10.00 -8.09 -6.37
CA PHE A 117 9.84 -9.10 -7.40
C PHE A 117 10.39 -10.47 -6.96
N SER A 118 11.44 -10.52 -6.14
CA SER A 118 11.96 -11.77 -5.60
C SER A 118 11.15 -12.34 -4.43
N LYS A 119 10.69 -11.50 -3.50
CA LYS A 119 10.02 -11.92 -2.25
C LYS A 119 8.50 -12.04 -2.37
N ILE A 120 7.84 -11.21 -3.18
CA ILE A 120 6.37 -11.13 -3.25
C ILE A 120 5.89 -11.76 -4.55
N LYS A 121 5.08 -12.82 -4.47
CA LYS A 121 4.56 -13.55 -5.65
C LYS A 121 3.30 -12.95 -6.26
N TYR A 122 2.68 -11.97 -5.61
CA TYR A 122 1.41 -11.39 -6.04
C TYR A 122 1.63 -10.40 -7.18
N GLU A 123 1.22 -10.78 -8.40
CA GLU A 123 1.41 -10.00 -9.63
C GLU A 123 0.77 -8.60 -9.58
N ASN A 124 -0.37 -8.47 -8.92
CA ASN A 124 -1.03 -7.17 -8.72
C ASN A 124 -0.17 -6.20 -7.89
N ILE A 125 0.53 -6.68 -6.86
CA ILE A 125 1.45 -5.88 -6.05
C ILE A 125 2.72 -5.53 -6.83
N ARG A 126 3.29 -6.49 -7.57
CA ARG A 126 4.44 -6.22 -8.46
C ARG A 126 4.12 -5.13 -9.49
N ARG A 127 2.93 -5.19 -10.11
CA ARG A 127 2.45 -4.16 -11.05
C ARG A 127 2.23 -2.82 -10.37
N LEU A 128 1.68 -2.79 -9.16
CA LEU A 128 1.52 -1.55 -8.38
C LEU A 128 2.86 -0.84 -8.17
N VAL A 129 3.88 -1.58 -7.75
CA VAL A 129 5.24 -1.05 -7.56
C VAL A 129 5.85 -0.61 -8.89
N GLU A 130 5.69 -1.38 -9.95
CA GLU A 130 6.20 -0.99 -11.26
C GLU A 130 5.54 0.29 -11.80
N ASP A 131 4.24 0.44 -11.61
CA ASP A 131 3.52 1.65 -12.01
C ASP A 131 3.99 2.86 -11.18
N ALA A 132 4.23 2.68 -9.88
CA ALA A 132 4.78 3.73 -9.02
C ALA A 132 6.18 4.14 -9.46
N GLU A 133 7.07 3.19 -9.76
CA GLU A 133 8.41 3.44 -10.31
C GLU A 133 8.38 4.28 -11.58
N LYS A 134 7.52 3.91 -12.54
CA LYS A 134 7.36 4.66 -13.79
C LYS A 134 6.86 6.07 -13.52
N PHE A 135 5.88 6.22 -12.62
CA PHE A 135 5.31 7.51 -12.27
C PHE A 135 6.34 8.44 -11.59
N ILE A 136 7.06 7.94 -10.58
CA ILE A 136 8.09 8.70 -9.86
C ILE A 136 9.21 9.14 -10.81
N LYS A 137 9.64 8.26 -11.74
CA LYS A 137 10.66 8.60 -12.74
C LYS A 137 10.22 9.69 -13.70
N ASN A 138 8.94 9.77 -14.04
CA ASN A 138 8.43 10.82 -14.92
C ASN A 138 8.32 12.16 -14.20
N LEU A 139 7.91 12.18 -12.93
CA LEU A 139 7.90 13.41 -12.13
C LEU A 139 9.30 14.05 -12.07
N ASN A 140 10.33 13.25 -11.78
CA ASN A 140 11.71 13.74 -11.71
C ASN A 140 12.26 14.26 -13.05
N LYS A 141 11.60 13.98 -14.18
CA LYS A 141 11.99 14.50 -15.50
C LYS A 141 11.31 15.82 -15.84
N GLU A 142 10.17 16.12 -15.21
CA GLU A 142 9.46 17.39 -15.40
C GLU A 142 10.00 18.50 -14.49
N ASP A 143 10.74 18.11 -13.44
CA ASP A 143 11.45 19.03 -12.52
C ASP A 143 12.86 19.45 -13.02
N VAL A 144 13.27 19.07 -14.25
CA VAL A 144 14.59 19.37 -14.86
C VAL A 144 14.44 20.20 -16.12
#